data_AF-A0AAN7PUT9-F1
#
_entry.id   AF-A0AAN7PUT9-F1
#
_cell.length_a   1.000
_cell.length_b   1.000
_cell.length_c   1.000
_cell.angle_alpha   90.00
_cell.angle_beta   90.00
_cell.angle_gamma   90.00
#
_symmetry.space_group_name_H-M   'P 1'
#
loop_
_entity.id
_entity.type
_entity.pdbx_description
1 polymer ?
#
loop_
_entity_poly.entity_id
_entity_poly.type
_entity_poly.pdbx_seq_one_letter_code
_entity_poly.pdbx_strand_id
1 'polypeptide(L)' 'MYPGPTLYVREGGNRVIVNVTNYARYNMSIHWHGLKQYRNGWADGPAYITQYPIQTGNS' A
#
# COMPACT_ATOMS: atom_id res chain seq x y z
N MET A 1 8.45 -15.59 0.54
CA MET A 1 7.75 -15.91 1.80
C MET A 1 6.27 -15.71 1.56
N TYR A 2 5.43 -16.62 2.04
CA TYR A 2 3.98 -16.51 1.99
C TYR A 2 3.44 -17.05 3.33
N PRO A 3 2.60 -16.31 4.08
CA PRO A 3 2.06 -14.97 3.79
C PRO A 3 3.14 -13.86 3.78
N GLY A 4 2.75 -12.65 3.36
CA GLY A 4 3.61 -11.46 3.43
C GLY A 4 3.98 -11.07 4.87
N PRO A 5 4.93 -10.16 5.07
CA PRO A 5 5.38 -9.75 6.40
C PRO A 5 4.28 -9.01 7.17
N THR A 6 4.23 -9.21 8.49
CA THR A 6 3.33 -8.48 9.38
C THR A 6 3.89 -7.10 9.72
N LEU A 7 3.07 -6.05 9.55
CA LEU A 7 3.38 -4.71 10.04
C LEU A 7 2.84 -4.55 11.46
N TYR A 8 3.74 -4.27 12.41
CA TYR A 8 3.37 -3.97 13.80
C TYR A 8 3.40 -2.46 14.03
N VAL A 9 2.27 -1.92 14.48
CA VAL A 9 2.08 -0.47 14.65
C VAL A 9 1.39 -0.20 15.98
N ARG A 10 1.60 0.99 16.54
CA ARG A 10 0.90 1.45 17.75
C ARG A 10 -0.12 2.52 17.36
N GLU A 11 -1.33 2.37 17.87
CA GLU A 11 -2.40 3.36 17.71
C GLU A 11 -1.96 4.72 18.29
N GLY A 12 -2.38 5.82 17.65
CA GLY A 12 -2.17 7.18 18.14
C GLY A 12 -0.75 7.75 18.05
N GLY A 13 0.27 6.94 17.73
CA GLY A 13 1.67 7.37 17.78
C GLY A 13 2.44 7.34 16.45
N ASN A 14 2.03 6.52 15.49
CA ASN A 14 2.91 6.18 14.37
C ASN A 14 2.33 6.59 13.01
N ARG A 15 3.06 7.44 12.27
CA ARG A 15 2.99 7.48 10.82
C ARG A 15 3.87 6.35 10.28
N VAL A 16 3.28 5.46 9.49
CA VAL A 16 4.01 4.38 8.82
C VAL A 16 4.21 4.74 7.37
N ILE A 17 5.43 4.54 6.86
CA ILE A 17 5.77 4.71 5.46
C ILE A 17 6.21 3.34 4.95
N VAL A 18 5.54 2.85 3.90
CA VAL A 18 5.89 1.60 3.23
C VAL A 18 6.23 1.91 1.78
N ASN A 19 7.47 1.65 1.40
CA ASN A 19 7.89 1.74 0.00
C ASN A 19 7.58 0.41 -0.68
N VAL A 20 6.73 0.45 -1.69
CA VAL A 20 6.31 -0.74 -2.44
C VAL A 20 7.01 -0.70 -3.79
N THR A 21 7.94 -1.61 -4.06
CA THR A 21 8.52 -1.78 -5.40
C THR A 21 7.90 -3.00 -6.07
N ASN A 22 7.33 -2.81 -7.25
CA ASN A 22 6.70 -3.90 -8.00
C ASN A 22 7.74 -4.69 -8.80
N TYR A 23 8.13 -5.86 -8.31
CA TYR A 23 8.96 -6.82 -9.05
C TYR A 23 8.14 -7.94 -9.74
N ALA A 24 6.81 -7.91 -9.65
CA ALA A 24 5.94 -8.86 -10.34
C ALA A 24 5.87 -8.55 -11.85
N ARG A 25 5.41 -9.52 -12.65
CA ARG A 25 5.29 -9.35 -14.11
C ARG A 25 4.09 -8.51 -14.54
N TYR A 26 3.19 -8.20 -13.62
CA TYR A 26 1.93 -7.49 -13.88
C TYR A 26 1.83 -6.25 -13.00
N ASN A 27 1.05 -5.28 -13.48
CA ASN A 27 0.67 -4.10 -12.72
C ASN A 27 -0.05 -4.52 -11.43
N MET A 28 0.25 -3.85 -10.32
CA MET A 28 -0.39 -4.15 -9.03
C MET A 28 -0.60 -2.90 -8.19
N SER A 29 -1.45 -3.01 -7.17
CA SER A 29 -1.58 -2.03 -6.10
C SER A 29 -1.75 -2.74 -4.75
N ILE A 30 -1.49 -2.03 -3.65
CA ILE A 30 -1.60 -2.54 -2.28
C ILE A 30 -2.63 -1.70 -1.54
N HIS A 31 -3.63 -2.34 -0.96
CA HIS A 31 -4.62 -1.69 -0.10
C HIS A 31 -4.44 -2.07 1.37
N TRP A 32 -4.58 -1.07 2.25
CA TRP A 32 -4.49 -1.24 3.69
C TRP A 32 -5.87 -1.48 4.29
N HIS A 33 -6.36 -2.71 4.14
CA HIS A 33 -7.71 -3.07 4.54
C HIS A 33 -8.00 -2.70 6.01
N GLY A 34 -9.05 -1.91 6.22
CA GLY A 34 -9.49 -1.46 7.55
C GLY A 34 -8.85 -0.16 8.05
N LEU A 35 -7.82 0.38 7.39
CA LEU A 35 -7.36 1.74 7.68
C LEU A 35 -8.29 2.77 7.04
N LYS A 36 -8.74 3.73 7.85
CA LYS A 36 -9.71 4.74 7.40
C LYS A 36 -9.14 5.80 6.45
N GLN A 37 -7.81 5.90 6.37
CA GLN A 37 -7.10 6.88 5.55
C GLN A 37 -7.68 8.31 5.62
N TYR A 38 -7.88 8.82 6.84
CA TYR A 38 -8.38 10.19 7.04
C TYR A 38 -7.42 11.23 6.46
N ARG A 39 -7.89 11.94 5.43
CA ARG A 39 -7.15 13.01 4.70
C ARG A 39 -5.91 12.50 3.95
N ASN A 40 -5.76 11.21 3.73
CA ASN A 40 -4.68 10.60 2.95
C ASN A 40 -5.16 9.49 2.00
N GLY A 41 -6.33 9.70 1.38
CA GLY A 41 -6.93 8.75 0.43
C GLY A 41 -6.04 8.37 -0.77
N TRP A 42 -5.08 9.22 -1.13
CA TRP A 42 -4.06 8.91 -2.15
C TRP A 42 -3.20 7.69 -1.80
N ALA A 43 -3.12 7.30 -0.52
CA ALA A 43 -2.37 6.15 -0.03
C ALA A 43 -3.25 4.90 0.19
N ASP A 44 -4.53 4.94 -0.23
CA ASP A 44 -5.47 3.87 0.10
C ASP A 44 -5.24 2.59 -0.72
N GLY A 45 -4.93 2.69 -2.01
CA GLY A 45 -4.50 1.55 -2.82
C GLY A 45 -5.43 1.00 -3.90
N PRO A 46 -6.78 1.13 -3.85
CA PRO A 46 -7.63 0.61 -4.91
C PRO A 46 -7.30 1.22 -6.28
N ALA A 47 -6.85 0.36 -7.20
CA ALA A 47 -6.44 0.77 -8.54
C ALA A 47 -7.60 1.43 -9.31
N TYR A 48 -7.28 2.52 -10.00
CA TYR A 48 -8.20 3.36 -10.77
C TYR A 48 -9.29 4.08 -9.95
N ILE A 49 -9.26 3.95 -8.62
CA ILE A 49 -10.09 4.76 -7.71
C ILE A 49 -9.23 5.83 -7.04
N THR A 50 -8.17 5.42 -6.34
CA THR A 50 -7.31 6.36 -5.61
C THR A 50 -5.95 6.57 -6.26
N GLN A 51 -5.53 5.65 -7.15
CA GLN A 51 -4.26 5.71 -7.86
C GLN A 51 -4.26 4.85 -9.13
N TYR A 52 -3.34 5.13 -10.05
CA TYR A 52 -2.98 4.14 -11.08
C TYR A 52 -2.17 2.99 -10.45
N PRO A 53 -2.21 1.77 -11.04
CA PRO A 53 -1.37 0.67 -10.61
C PRO A 53 0.12 0.99 -10.69
N ILE A 54 0.91 0.43 -9.78
CA ILE A 54 2.37 0.45 -9.85
C ILE A 54 2.79 -0.51 -10.97
N GLN A 55 3.43 0.04 -12.01
CA GLN A 55 3.95 -0.76 -13.12
C GLN A 55 5.16 -1.58 -12.69
N THR A 56 5.41 -2.68 -13.40
CA THR A 56 6.59 -3.53 -13.18
C THR A 56 7.88 -2.70 -13.20
N GLY A 57 8.72 -2.87 -12.18
CA GLY A 57 9.99 -2.17 -12.01
C GLY A 57 9.88 -0.80 -11.32
N ASN A 58 8.67 -0.28 -11.09
CA ASN A 58 8.46 1.02 -10.46
C ASN A 58 8.10 0.89 -8.97
N SER A 59 8.13 2.03 -8.27
CA SER A 59 7.78 2.19 -6.85
C SER A 59 6.87 3.37 -6.60
#